data_AF-A0AA36UVA9-F1
#
_entry.id   AF-A0AA36UVA9-F1
#
_cell.length_a   1.000
_cell.length_b   1.000
_cell.length_c   1.000
_cell.angle_alpha   90.00
_cell.angle_beta   90.00
_cell.angle_gamma   90.00
#
_symmetry.space_group_name_H-M   'P 1'
#
loop_
_entity.id
_entity.type
_entity.pdbx_description
1 polymer ?
#
loop_
_entity_poly.entity_id
_entity_poly.type
_entity_poly.pdbx_seq_one_letter_code
_entity_poly.pdbx_strand_id
1 'polypeptide(L)'
;MIDVLVDGKFIEIVMFYWLFVYFTKQLAYKYINRYRDIRKLESNSFTFMVISPDFWLSKYFKIQISQNEPSKKGKLIELYNQVNLSLSVFIFCSLIVVSSRWGIYDFMKTLVVLRCVSRSLEIAYAFLIDVIYEKTSTSGLDKFQRIRLALSSYVEIYFLYASLYFVRDIPQAPILGGVEALVKSFSVGTFTNVSEALVCKSPVFSLLVYGQIFTTLILVLMSLAIYVGRGE
;
A
#
# COMPACT_ATOMS: atom_id res chain seq x y z
N MET A 1 6.52 12.89 19.04
CA MET A 1 6.20 12.22 17.74
C MET A 1 7.45 12.03 16.86
N ILE A 2 8.58 12.72 17.14
CA ILE A 2 9.86 12.56 16.42
C ILE A 2 10.88 11.73 17.23
N ASP A 3 10.66 11.46 18.52
CA ASP A 3 11.67 10.77 19.33
C ASP A 3 11.95 9.31 18.91
N VAL A 4 11.10 8.73 18.06
CA VAL A 4 11.26 7.36 17.51
C VAL A 4 12.14 7.34 16.24
N LEU A 5 12.45 8.49 15.64
CA LEU A 5 13.22 8.59 14.38
C LEU A 5 14.74 8.65 14.55
N VAL A 6 15.26 8.76 15.78
CA VAL A 6 16.70 8.96 16.05
C VAL A 6 17.37 7.74 16.69
N ASP A 7 16.61 6.72 17.09
CA ASP A 7 17.15 5.51 17.70
C ASP A 7 17.52 4.45 16.67
N GLY A 8 18.58 3.66 16.92
CA GLY A 8 19.00 2.54 16.08
C GLY A 8 17.89 1.53 15.74
N LYS A 9 16.80 1.52 16.52
CA LYS A 9 15.56 0.77 16.28
C LYS A 9 14.86 1.16 14.97
N PHE A 10 14.96 2.40 14.50
CA PHE A 10 14.35 2.81 13.24
C PHE A 10 14.94 2.06 12.05
N ILE A 11 16.27 1.91 12.01
CA ILE A 11 16.97 1.18 10.94
C ILE A 11 16.56 -0.30 10.98
N GLU A 12 16.48 -0.90 12.16
CA GLU A 12 16.00 -2.28 12.34
C GLU A 12 14.58 -2.47 11.81
N ILE A 13 13.67 -1.54 12.11
CA ILE A 13 12.27 -1.59 11.62
C ILE A 13 12.24 -1.45 10.10
N VAL A 14 13.04 -0.55 9.52
CA VAL A 14 13.13 -0.38 8.06
C VAL A 14 13.67 -1.64 7.40
N MET A 15 14.73 -2.25 7.94
CA MET A 15 15.29 -3.50 7.44
C MET A 15 14.28 -4.66 7.57
N PHE A 16 13.58 -4.75 8.70
CA PHE A 16 12.54 -5.74 8.90
C PHE A 16 11.41 -5.57 7.89
N TYR A 17 10.94 -4.34 7.68
CA TYR A 17 9.92 -4.03 6.69
C TYR A 17 10.36 -4.46 5.28
N TRP A 18 11.61 -4.13 4.93
CA TRP A 18 12.24 -4.54 3.68
C TRP A 18 12.23 -6.05 3.46
N LEU A 19 12.73 -6.79 4.44
CA LEU A 19 12.78 -8.26 4.40
C LEU A 19 11.37 -8.83 4.30
N PHE A 20 10.43 -8.30 5.09
CA PHE A 20 9.04 -8.74 5.09
C PHE A 20 8.37 -8.55 3.73
N VAL A 21 8.50 -7.37 3.12
CA VAL A 21 7.96 -7.10 1.77
C VAL A 21 8.68 -7.97 0.73
N TYR A 22 9.99 -8.17 0.85
CA TYR A 22 10.74 -9.05 -0.05
C TYR A 22 10.21 -10.48 -0.01
N PHE A 23 10.08 -11.06 1.19
CA PHE A 23 9.60 -12.43 1.37
C PHE A 23 8.18 -12.61 0.82
N THR A 24 7.27 -11.70 1.15
CA THR A 24 5.87 -11.78 0.67
C THR A 24 5.78 -11.72 -0.85
N LYS A 25 6.52 -10.80 -1.49
CA LYS A 25 6.56 -10.68 -2.97
C LYS A 25 7.27 -11.85 -3.63
N GLN A 26 8.32 -12.39 -3.01
CA GLN A 26 9.06 -13.55 -3.50
C GLN A 26 8.22 -14.83 -3.44
N LEU A 27 7.49 -15.06 -2.34
CA LEU A 27 6.58 -16.20 -2.22
C LEU A 27 5.48 -16.15 -3.28
N ALA A 28 4.85 -14.99 -3.46
CA ALA A 28 3.85 -14.79 -4.50
C ALA A 28 4.44 -14.95 -5.92
N TYR A 29 5.68 -14.50 -6.16
CA TYR A 29 6.37 -14.74 -7.42
C TYR A 29 6.62 -16.22 -7.67
N LYS A 30 7.18 -16.95 -6.70
CA LYS A 30 7.45 -18.40 -6.80
C LYS A 30 6.16 -19.21 -6.99
N TYR A 31 5.06 -18.78 -6.39
CA TYR A 31 3.75 -19.41 -6.58
C TYR A 31 3.29 -19.34 -8.05
N ILE A 32 3.49 -18.21 -8.72
CA ILE A 32 3.11 -18.03 -10.14
C ILE A 32 4.16 -18.60 -11.10
N ASN A 33 5.45 -18.50 -10.77
CA ASN A 33 6.55 -18.84 -11.66
C ASN A 33 7.44 -19.95 -11.07
N ARG A 34 6.85 -21.14 -10.93
CA ARG A 34 7.35 -22.30 -10.16
C ARG A 34 8.74 -22.83 -10.56
N TYR A 35 9.30 -22.44 -11.71
CA TYR A 35 10.52 -23.05 -12.29
C TYR A 35 11.53 -22.05 -12.89
N ARG A 36 11.45 -20.75 -12.59
CA ARG A 36 12.41 -19.78 -13.15
C ARG A 36 13.24 -19.13 -12.07
N ASP A 37 14.55 -19.25 -12.21
CA ASP A 37 15.49 -18.52 -11.38
C ASP A 37 15.39 -17.01 -11.65
N ILE A 38 15.48 -16.27 -10.57
CA ILE A 38 15.49 -14.82 -10.52
C ILE A 38 16.75 -14.35 -11.24
N ARG A 39 16.61 -13.75 -12.43
CA ARG A 39 17.76 -13.13 -13.11
C ARG A 39 18.25 -11.93 -12.31
N LYS A 40 19.57 -11.76 -12.19
CA LYS A 40 20.17 -10.52 -11.67
C LYS A 40 19.69 -9.35 -12.54
N LEU A 41 19.11 -8.36 -11.90
CA LEU A 41 18.61 -7.16 -12.56
C LEU A 41 19.68 -6.07 -12.44
N GLU A 42 20.21 -5.59 -13.56
CA GLU A 42 20.93 -4.32 -13.61
C GLU A 42 19.88 -3.20 -13.60
N SER A 43 19.54 -2.69 -12.42
CA SER A 43 18.58 -1.59 -12.28
C SER A 43 19.26 -0.38 -11.66
N ASN A 44 19.45 0.66 -12.47
CA ASN A 44 20.00 1.97 -12.10
C ASN A 44 19.12 2.80 -11.15
N SER A 45 18.18 2.19 -10.44
CA SER A 45 17.18 2.90 -9.64
C SER A 45 17.26 2.55 -8.16
N PHE A 46 18.43 2.84 -7.58
CA PHE A 46 18.69 2.73 -6.15
C PHE A 46 17.84 3.73 -5.32
N THR A 47 17.43 4.84 -5.93
CA THR A 47 16.65 5.89 -5.26
C THR A 47 15.23 5.44 -4.88
N PHE A 48 14.54 4.69 -5.75
CA PHE A 48 13.21 4.14 -5.41
C PHE A 48 13.27 2.99 -4.41
N MET A 49 14.44 2.36 -4.25
CA MET A 49 14.67 1.35 -3.22
C MET A 49 14.39 1.98 -1.84
N VAL A 50 15.09 3.06 -1.50
CA VAL A 50 14.98 3.66 -0.16
C VAL A 50 13.59 4.26 0.11
N ILE A 51 12.95 4.86 -0.89
CA ILE A 51 11.71 5.63 -0.70
C ILE A 51 10.45 4.74 -0.68
N SER A 52 10.40 3.67 -1.48
CA SER A 52 9.23 2.79 -1.56
C SER A 52 9.64 1.34 -1.84
N PRO A 53 9.91 0.56 -0.78
CA PRO A 53 10.30 -0.84 -0.90
C PRO A 53 9.27 -1.67 -1.66
N ASP A 54 7.97 -1.42 -1.42
CA ASP A 54 6.88 -2.13 -2.11
C ASP A 54 6.89 -1.84 -3.60
N PHE A 55 7.06 -0.58 -3.99
CA PHE A 55 7.13 -0.19 -5.39
C PHE A 55 8.33 -0.83 -6.09
N TRP A 56 9.51 -0.71 -5.50
CA TRP A 56 10.74 -1.24 -6.09
C TRP A 56 10.68 -2.76 -6.25
N LEU A 57 10.26 -3.49 -5.21
CA LEU A 57 10.14 -4.95 -5.24
C LEU A 57 9.05 -5.42 -6.20
N SER A 58 7.90 -4.74 -6.22
CA SER A 58 6.82 -5.02 -7.17
C SER A 58 7.31 -4.87 -8.62
N LYS A 59 8.06 -3.80 -8.93
CA LYS A 59 8.67 -3.59 -10.23
C LYS A 59 9.72 -4.66 -10.55
N TYR A 60 10.61 -4.96 -9.60
CA TYR A 60 11.68 -5.95 -9.72
C TYR A 60 11.15 -7.32 -10.14
N PHE A 61 10.16 -7.88 -9.43
CA PHE A 61 9.60 -9.19 -9.74
C PHE A 61 8.74 -9.20 -11.02
N LYS A 62 8.03 -8.10 -11.32
CA LYS A 62 7.24 -8.00 -12.56
C LYS A 62 8.11 -8.00 -13.81
N ILE A 63 9.29 -7.37 -13.78
CA ILE A 63 10.23 -7.35 -14.92
C ILE A 63 10.78 -8.76 -15.23
N GLN A 64 10.81 -9.65 -14.24
CA GLN A 64 11.32 -11.01 -14.42
C GLN A 64 10.34 -11.95 -15.14
N ILE A 65 9.07 -11.56 -15.26
CA ILE A 65 8.10 -12.27 -16.09
C ILE A 65 8.33 -11.84 -17.53
N SER A 66 8.42 -12.81 -18.44
CA SER A 66 8.60 -12.55 -19.86
C SER A 66 7.50 -11.62 -20.38
N GLN A 67 7.86 -10.64 -21.21
CA GLN A 67 6.88 -9.80 -21.91
C GLN A 67 5.92 -10.65 -22.77
N ASN A 68 6.37 -11.84 -23.19
CA ASN A 68 5.56 -12.80 -23.96
C ASN A 68 4.60 -13.64 -23.09
N GLU A 69 4.55 -13.42 -21.77
CA GLU A 69 3.65 -14.12 -20.84
C GLU A 69 2.73 -13.13 -20.07
N PRO A 70 1.93 -12.30 -20.77
CA PRO A 70 1.12 -11.26 -20.15
C PRO A 70 0.12 -11.82 -19.13
N SER A 71 -0.43 -13.02 -19.37
CA SER A 71 -1.36 -13.69 -18.46
C SER A 71 -0.74 -14.01 -17.08
N LYS A 72 0.55 -14.36 -17.02
CA LYS A 72 1.26 -14.59 -15.75
C LYS A 72 1.53 -13.27 -15.03
N LYS A 73 1.87 -12.22 -15.78
CA LYS A 73 2.07 -10.87 -15.23
C LYS A 73 0.80 -10.33 -14.60
N GLY A 74 -0.36 -10.50 -15.25
CA GLY A 74 -1.67 -10.15 -14.72
C GLY A 74 -2.00 -10.88 -13.42
N LYS A 75 -1.87 -12.21 -13.41
CA LYS A 75 -2.08 -13.03 -12.21
C LYS A 75 -1.16 -12.63 -11.04
N LEU A 76 0.09 -12.28 -11.31
CA LEU A 76 1.01 -11.78 -10.29
C LEU A 76 0.55 -10.45 -9.70
N ILE A 77 0.06 -9.53 -10.55
CA ILE A 77 -0.49 -8.23 -10.10
C ILE A 77 -1.70 -8.45 -9.19
N GLU A 78 -2.63 -9.33 -9.59
CA GLU A 78 -3.80 -9.70 -8.77
C GLU A 78 -3.39 -10.30 -7.42
N LEU A 79 -2.44 -11.24 -7.42
CA LEU A 79 -1.96 -11.85 -6.20
C LEU A 79 -1.28 -10.82 -5.28
N TYR A 80 -0.45 -9.93 -5.83
CA TYR A 80 0.18 -8.85 -5.05
C TYR A 80 -0.85 -7.92 -4.42
N ASN A 81 -1.90 -7.58 -5.15
CA ASN A 81 -2.97 -6.74 -4.62
C ASN A 81 -3.74 -7.45 -3.50
N GLN A 82 -4.09 -8.73 -3.67
CA GLN A 82 -4.76 -9.52 -2.64
C GLN A 82 -3.92 -9.68 -1.37
N VAL A 83 -2.64 -10.05 -1.52
CA VAL A 83 -1.71 -10.17 -0.38
C VAL A 83 -1.60 -8.85 0.37
N ASN A 84 -1.52 -7.73 -0.37
CA ASN A 84 -1.41 -6.41 0.22
C ASN A 84 -2.67 -6.00 0.99
N LEU A 85 -3.86 -6.27 0.46
CA LEU A 85 -5.13 -6.09 1.15
C LEU A 85 -5.19 -6.92 2.44
N SER A 86 -4.90 -8.22 2.34
CA SER A 86 -4.88 -9.11 3.51
C SER A 86 -3.90 -8.64 4.59
N LEU A 87 -2.74 -8.14 4.17
CA LEU A 87 -1.74 -7.56 5.07
C LEU A 87 -2.24 -6.31 5.78
N SER A 88 -2.89 -5.39 5.05
CA SER A 88 -3.43 -4.16 5.63
C SER A 88 -4.54 -4.45 6.64
N VAL A 89 -5.41 -5.42 6.35
CA VAL A 89 -6.42 -5.92 7.31
C VAL A 89 -5.75 -6.57 8.52
N PHE A 90 -4.76 -7.43 8.30
CA PHE A 90 -4.05 -8.12 9.38
C PHE A 90 -3.33 -7.14 10.32
N ILE A 91 -2.63 -6.14 9.77
CA ILE A 91 -1.95 -5.10 10.55
C ILE A 91 -2.96 -4.32 11.38
N PHE A 92 -4.09 -3.93 10.78
CA PHE A 92 -5.16 -3.21 11.48
C PHE A 92 -5.71 -4.02 12.66
N CYS A 93 -6.09 -5.30 12.44
CA CYS A 93 -6.57 -6.16 13.51
C CYS A 93 -5.50 -6.39 14.59
N SER A 94 -4.24 -6.55 14.20
CA SER A 94 -3.12 -6.74 15.12
C SER A 94 -2.92 -5.53 16.02
N LEU A 95 -3.08 -4.30 15.49
CA LEU A 95 -3.01 -3.06 16.28
C LEU A 95 -4.03 -3.02 17.41
N ILE A 96 -5.26 -3.46 17.17
CA ILE A 96 -6.31 -3.51 18.19
C ILE A 96 -5.87 -4.43 19.33
N VAL A 97 -5.32 -5.61 19.00
CA VAL A 97 -4.88 -6.62 19.98
C VAL A 97 -3.66 -6.15 20.78
N VAL A 98 -2.68 -5.51 20.13
CA VAL A 98 -1.40 -5.13 20.78
C VAL A 98 -1.41 -3.73 21.37
N SER A 99 -2.51 -2.98 21.26
CA SER A 99 -2.67 -1.61 21.75
C SER A 99 -2.32 -1.42 23.24
N SER A 100 -2.45 -2.47 24.05
CA SER A 100 -2.10 -2.47 25.48
C SER A 100 -0.62 -2.78 25.77
N ARG A 101 0.19 -3.14 24.76
CA ARG A 101 1.59 -3.57 24.88
C ARG A 101 2.54 -2.53 24.28
N TRP A 102 2.95 -1.56 25.10
CA TRP A 102 3.75 -0.39 24.71
C TRP A 102 4.90 -0.67 23.72
N GLY A 103 5.80 -1.63 24.02
CA GLY A 103 6.95 -1.89 23.15
C GLY A 103 6.61 -2.46 21.76
N ILE A 104 5.54 -3.26 21.65
CA ILE A 104 5.07 -3.79 20.36
C ILE A 104 4.28 -2.72 19.61
N TYR A 105 3.56 -1.88 20.34
CA TYR A 105 2.76 -0.81 19.77
C TYR A 105 3.62 0.24 19.05
N ASP A 106 4.75 0.66 19.63
CA ASP A 106 5.67 1.62 18.99
C ASP A 106 6.33 1.06 17.72
N PHE A 107 6.67 -0.23 17.74
CA PHE A 107 7.16 -0.95 16.56
C PHE A 107 6.09 -0.96 15.45
N MET A 108 4.87 -1.35 15.78
CA MET A 108 3.75 -1.41 14.84
C MET A 108 3.39 -0.03 14.27
N LYS A 109 3.46 1.02 15.09
CA LYS A 109 3.23 2.41 14.67
C LYS A 109 4.20 2.83 13.57
N THR A 110 5.50 2.57 13.76
CA THR A 110 6.53 2.91 12.76
C THR A 110 6.33 2.11 11.47
N LEU A 111 6.02 0.81 11.60
CA LEU A 111 5.71 -0.06 10.47
C LEU A 111 4.52 0.44 9.66
N VAL A 112 3.44 0.88 10.33
CA VAL A 112 2.23 1.42 9.70
C VAL A 112 2.54 2.67 8.88
N VAL A 113 3.33 3.60 9.42
CA VAL A 113 3.70 4.84 8.69
C VAL A 113 4.53 4.51 7.45
N LEU A 114 5.56 3.66 7.58
CA LEU A 114 6.40 3.25 6.45
C LEU A 114 5.58 2.54 5.36
N ARG A 115 4.71 1.60 5.77
CA ARG A 115 3.82 0.90 4.85
C ARG A 115 2.84 1.83 4.18
N CYS A 116 2.27 2.78 4.93
CA CYS A 116 1.30 3.75 4.43
C CYS A 116 1.89 4.56 3.27
N VAL A 117 3.07 5.16 3.48
CA VAL A 117 3.76 5.95 2.45
C VAL A 117 4.15 5.07 1.25
N SER A 118 4.82 3.95 1.50
CA SER A 118 5.32 3.08 0.44
C SER A 118 4.19 2.55 -0.44
N ARG A 119 3.07 2.14 0.18
CA ARG A 119 1.94 1.56 -0.54
C ARG A 119 1.09 2.61 -1.27
N SER A 120 0.89 3.80 -0.69
CA SER A 120 0.25 4.92 -1.40
C SER A 120 1.01 5.28 -2.67
N LEU A 121 2.35 5.33 -2.62
CA LEU A 121 3.18 5.58 -3.80
C LEU A 121 3.09 4.46 -4.83
N GLU A 122 3.13 3.18 -4.41
CA GLU A 122 2.98 2.04 -5.33
C GLU A 122 1.62 2.08 -6.04
N ILE A 123 0.53 2.32 -5.31
CA ILE A 123 -0.83 2.41 -5.87
C ILE A 123 -0.92 3.57 -6.85
N ALA A 124 -0.53 4.78 -6.42
CA ALA A 124 -0.60 5.97 -7.27
C ALA A 124 0.19 5.78 -8.57
N TYR A 125 1.43 5.30 -8.48
CA TYR A 125 2.26 5.04 -9.66
C TYR A 125 1.66 3.96 -10.56
N ALA A 126 1.19 2.85 -9.99
CA ALA A 126 0.65 1.73 -10.77
C ALA A 126 -0.54 2.18 -11.61
N PHE A 127 -1.47 2.94 -11.03
CA PHE A 127 -2.65 3.43 -11.76
C PHE A 127 -2.32 4.56 -12.75
N LEU A 128 -1.39 5.45 -12.41
CA LEU A 128 -0.94 6.49 -13.34
C LEU A 128 -0.29 5.90 -14.58
N ILE A 129 0.61 4.92 -14.43
CA ILE A 129 1.23 4.23 -15.57
C ILE A 129 0.18 3.48 -16.40
N ASP A 130 -0.74 2.80 -15.73
CA ASP A 130 -1.73 1.93 -16.37
C ASP A 130 -2.73 2.70 -17.27
N VAL A 131 -3.00 3.96 -16.93
CA VAL A 131 -3.97 4.82 -17.64
C VAL A 131 -3.29 5.85 -18.55
N ILE A 132 -2.27 6.56 -18.06
CA ILE A 132 -1.68 7.70 -18.78
C ILE A 132 -0.60 7.24 -19.75
N TYR A 133 0.24 6.29 -19.35
CA TYR A 133 1.49 6.00 -20.05
C TYR A 133 1.45 4.71 -20.89
N GLU A 134 0.68 3.68 -20.50
CA GLU A 134 0.54 2.46 -21.31
C GLU A 134 -0.63 2.58 -22.31
N LYS A 135 -0.30 2.83 -23.60
CA LYS A 135 -1.25 2.78 -24.72
C LYS A 135 -1.69 1.34 -25.09
N THR A 136 -0.89 0.32 -24.74
CA THR A 136 -1.17 -1.10 -24.99
C THR A 136 -1.03 -1.89 -23.68
N SER A 137 -2.01 -2.74 -23.37
CA SER A 137 -2.06 -3.53 -22.13
C SER A 137 -0.91 -4.54 -22.07
N THR A 138 0.17 -4.23 -21.34
CA THR A 138 1.30 -5.17 -21.18
C THR A 138 1.05 -6.23 -20.11
N SER A 139 0.01 -6.04 -19.29
CA SER A 139 -0.31 -6.86 -18.11
C SER A 139 -1.29 -7.99 -18.39
N GLY A 140 -1.85 -8.09 -19.59
CA GLY A 140 -2.85 -9.10 -19.94
C GLY A 140 -4.18 -8.97 -19.17
N LEU A 141 -4.35 -7.91 -18.38
CA LEU A 141 -5.54 -7.66 -17.58
C LEU A 141 -6.61 -6.98 -18.43
N ASP A 142 -7.84 -7.50 -18.37
CA ASP A 142 -9.01 -6.89 -18.98
C ASP A 142 -9.53 -5.68 -18.17
N LYS A 143 -10.52 -4.97 -18.72
CA LYS A 143 -11.11 -3.77 -18.08
C LYS A 143 -11.77 -4.08 -16.73
N PHE A 144 -12.45 -5.21 -16.59
CA PHE A 144 -13.16 -5.59 -15.37
C PHE A 144 -12.19 -6.05 -14.27
N GLN A 145 -11.14 -6.77 -14.64
CA GLN A 145 -10.03 -7.13 -13.74
C GLN A 145 -9.32 -5.89 -13.21
N ARG A 146 -9.08 -4.89 -14.06
CA ARG A 146 -8.50 -3.59 -13.64
C ARG A 146 -9.41 -2.82 -12.68
N ILE A 147 -10.73 -2.79 -12.94
CA ILE A 147 -11.70 -2.19 -12.02
C ILE A 147 -11.73 -2.94 -10.69
N ARG A 148 -11.69 -4.28 -10.72
CA ARG A 148 -11.62 -5.11 -9.51
C ARG A 148 -10.34 -4.84 -8.70
N LEU A 149 -9.20 -4.67 -9.37
CA LEU A 149 -7.94 -4.27 -8.74
C LEU A 149 -8.03 -2.89 -8.09
N ALA A 150 -8.71 -1.93 -8.74
CA ALA A 150 -8.93 -0.60 -8.20
C ALA A 150 -9.79 -0.65 -6.92
N LEU A 151 -10.92 -1.37 -6.98
CA LEU A 151 -11.81 -1.58 -5.83
C LEU A 151 -11.09 -2.25 -4.66
N SER A 152 -10.31 -3.30 -4.93
CA SER A 152 -9.53 -3.99 -3.90
C SER A 152 -8.45 -3.07 -3.30
N SER A 153 -7.76 -2.28 -4.12
CA SER A 153 -6.81 -1.26 -3.65
C SER A 153 -7.49 -0.15 -2.84
N TYR A 154 -8.74 0.19 -3.17
CA TYR A 154 -9.53 1.19 -2.45
C TYR A 154 -9.89 0.70 -1.04
N VAL A 155 -10.37 -0.55 -0.93
CA VAL A 155 -10.62 -1.20 0.37
C VAL A 155 -9.31 -1.34 1.17
N GLU A 156 -8.20 -1.66 0.50
CA GLU A 156 -6.90 -1.73 1.15
C GLU A 156 -6.50 -0.39 1.80
N ILE A 157 -6.67 0.72 1.07
CA ILE A 157 -6.40 2.07 1.59
C ILE A 157 -7.23 2.35 2.84
N TYR A 158 -8.49 1.91 2.89
CA TYR A 158 -9.32 2.10 4.08
C TYR A 158 -8.71 1.47 5.32
N PHE A 159 -8.29 0.20 5.26
CA PHE A 159 -7.66 -0.47 6.40
C PHE A 159 -6.27 0.10 6.72
N LEU A 160 -5.50 0.47 5.70
CA LEU A 160 -4.18 1.04 5.85
C LEU A 160 -4.22 2.40 6.57
N TYR A 161 -5.12 3.30 6.16
CA TYR A 161 -5.28 4.60 6.82
C TYR A 161 -6.06 4.49 8.13
N ALA A 162 -6.97 3.52 8.29
CA ALA A 162 -7.55 3.22 9.61
C ALA A 162 -6.47 2.82 10.61
N SER A 163 -5.47 2.05 10.20
CA SER A 163 -4.30 1.75 11.03
C SER A 163 -3.56 3.02 11.43
N LEU A 164 -3.39 3.97 10.50
CA LEU A 164 -2.75 5.26 10.75
C LEU A 164 -3.54 6.13 11.75
N TYR A 165 -4.87 6.18 11.63
CA TYR A 165 -5.73 6.89 12.58
C TYR A 165 -5.73 6.22 13.96
N PHE A 166 -5.72 4.89 14.00
CA PHE A 166 -5.69 4.13 15.25
C PHE A 166 -4.39 4.36 16.05
N VAL A 167 -3.23 4.41 15.37
CA VAL A 167 -1.94 4.65 16.04
C VAL A 167 -1.72 6.08 16.52
N ARG A 168 -2.59 7.00 16.10
CA ARG A 168 -2.56 8.41 16.50
C ARG A 168 -3.15 8.60 17.89
N ASP A 169 -4.36 8.10 18.12
CA ASP A 169 -5.20 8.53 19.24
C ASP A 169 -5.23 7.50 20.40
N ILE A 170 -4.23 6.59 20.50
CA ILE A 170 -4.11 5.44 21.45
C ILE A 170 -5.39 5.23 22.28
N PRO A 171 -6.39 4.51 21.76
CA PRO A 171 -7.69 4.49 22.37
C PRO A 171 -7.67 3.73 23.70
N GLN A 172 -8.27 4.32 24.74
CA GLN A 172 -8.48 3.64 26.04
C GLN A 172 -9.36 2.40 25.90
N ALA A 173 -10.25 2.39 24.90
CA ALA A 173 -11.07 1.24 24.51
C ALA A 173 -10.66 0.76 23.09
N PRO A 174 -9.80 -0.26 22.97
CA PRO A 174 -9.20 -0.66 21.69
C PRO A 174 -10.19 -1.03 20.59
N ILE A 175 -11.28 -1.71 20.94
CA ILE A 175 -12.28 -2.15 19.96
C ILE A 175 -13.05 -0.95 19.41
N LEU A 176 -13.53 -0.07 20.31
CA LEU A 176 -14.28 1.13 19.93
C LEU A 176 -13.40 2.08 19.12
N GLY A 177 -12.16 2.33 19.58
CA GLY A 177 -11.20 3.15 18.83
C GLY A 177 -10.82 2.55 17.47
N GLY A 178 -10.85 1.23 17.33
CA GLY A 178 -10.71 0.56 16.03
C GLY A 178 -11.86 0.92 15.08
N VAL A 179 -13.10 0.83 15.56
CA VAL A 179 -14.28 1.22 14.78
C VAL A 179 -14.24 2.70 14.39
N GLU A 180 -13.91 3.58 15.34
CA GLU A 180 -13.76 5.02 15.09
C GLU A 180 -12.68 5.31 14.04
N ALA A 181 -11.54 4.62 14.10
CA ALA A 181 -10.47 4.76 13.13
C ALA A 181 -10.88 4.29 11.72
N LEU A 182 -11.67 3.22 11.61
CA LEU A 182 -12.26 2.78 10.34
C LEU A 182 -13.24 3.80 9.77
N VAL A 183 -14.15 4.31 10.60
CA VAL A 183 -15.12 5.34 10.18
C VAL A 183 -14.39 6.59 9.72
N LYS A 184 -13.38 7.04 10.47
CA LYS A 184 -12.56 8.20 10.11
C LYS A 184 -11.82 7.99 8.79
N SER A 185 -11.24 6.81 8.59
CA SER A 185 -10.61 6.45 7.32
C SER A 185 -11.57 6.47 6.15
N PHE A 186 -12.77 5.92 6.33
CA PHE A 186 -13.82 5.94 5.32
C PHE A 186 -14.29 7.37 5.00
N SER A 187 -14.52 8.20 6.03
CA SER A 187 -14.92 9.60 5.86
C SER A 187 -13.88 10.38 5.06
N VAL A 188 -12.61 10.37 5.49
CA VAL A 188 -11.54 11.08 4.76
C VAL A 188 -11.37 10.55 3.35
N GLY A 189 -11.43 9.22 3.16
CA GLY A 189 -11.29 8.60 1.84
C GLY A 189 -12.41 8.96 0.86
N THR A 190 -13.58 9.29 1.39
CA THR A 190 -14.75 9.80 0.64
C THR A 190 -14.81 11.33 0.58
N PHE A 191 -13.73 12.02 1.00
CA PHE A 191 -13.62 13.49 1.07
C PHE A 191 -14.62 14.15 2.05
N THR A 192 -15.18 13.37 2.98
CA THR A 192 -16.05 13.88 4.05
C THR A 192 -15.26 14.04 5.35
N ASN A 193 -15.63 15.04 6.16
CA ASN A 193 -15.04 15.28 7.49
C ASN A 193 -13.50 15.38 7.52
N VAL A 194 -12.90 15.87 6.43
CA VAL A 194 -11.43 16.06 6.33
C VAL A 194 -10.93 17.04 7.40
N SER A 195 -11.72 18.06 7.72
CA SER A 195 -11.42 19.04 8.77
C SER A 195 -11.22 18.38 10.14
N GLU A 196 -12.01 17.35 10.47
CA GLU A 196 -11.93 16.60 11.73
C GLU A 196 -10.63 15.78 11.82
N ALA A 197 -10.18 15.22 10.69
CA ALA A 197 -8.90 14.52 10.63
C ALA A 197 -7.70 15.47 10.80
N LEU A 198 -7.83 16.73 10.34
CA LEU A 198 -6.79 17.76 10.35
C LEU A 198 -6.72 18.61 11.64
N VAL A 199 -7.55 18.34 12.65
CA VAL A 199 -7.57 19.11 13.91
C VAL A 199 -6.21 19.15 14.63
N CYS A 200 -5.28 18.24 14.32
CA CYS A 200 -3.93 18.25 14.89
C CYS A 200 -2.93 19.08 14.06
N LYS A 201 -2.19 19.97 14.74
CA LYS A 201 -1.13 20.85 14.19
C LYS A 201 0.17 20.15 13.74
N SER A 202 0.19 18.81 13.58
CA SER A 202 1.40 18.12 13.11
C SER A 202 1.45 18.15 11.57
N PRO A 203 2.39 18.89 10.95
CA PRO A 203 2.43 19.03 9.50
C PRO A 203 2.64 17.69 8.78
N VAL A 204 3.37 16.76 9.41
CA VAL A 204 3.63 15.41 8.87
C VAL A 204 2.35 14.58 8.83
N PHE A 205 1.53 14.62 9.88
CA PHE A 205 0.28 13.88 9.90
C PHE A 205 -0.71 14.44 8.87
N SER A 206 -0.80 15.76 8.75
CA SER A 206 -1.62 16.40 7.71
C SER A 206 -1.18 15.98 6.31
N LEU A 207 0.13 15.89 6.05
CA LEU A 207 0.65 15.39 4.78
C LEU A 207 0.20 13.95 4.50
N LEU A 208 0.18 13.07 5.51
CA LEU A 208 -0.32 11.70 5.34
C LEU A 208 -1.83 11.68 5.06
N VAL A 209 -2.63 12.49 5.75
CA VAL A 209 -4.07 12.64 5.48
C VAL A 209 -4.32 13.10 4.05
N TYR A 210 -3.58 14.10 3.56
CA TYR A 210 -3.66 14.51 2.16
C TYR A 210 -3.14 13.44 1.20
N GLY A 211 -2.18 12.62 1.61
CA GLY A 211 -1.74 11.43 0.89
C GLY A 211 -2.88 10.44 0.67
N GLN A 212 -3.75 10.25 1.67
CA GLN A 212 -4.95 9.41 1.53
C GLN A 212 -5.85 9.94 0.42
N ILE A 213 -6.24 11.21 0.55
CA ILE A 213 -7.12 11.94 -0.37
C ILE A 213 -6.57 11.88 -1.80
N PHE A 214 -5.27 12.11 -1.97
CA PHE A 214 -4.62 12.07 -3.27
C PHE A 214 -4.64 10.66 -3.86
N THR A 215 -4.34 9.64 -3.05
CA THR A 215 -4.32 8.25 -3.52
C THR A 215 -5.73 7.76 -3.87
N THR A 216 -6.75 8.08 -3.07
CA THR A 216 -8.15 7.73 -3.37
C THR A 216 -8.66 8.44 -4.61
N LEU A 217 -8.31 9.72 -4.79
CA LEU A 217 -8.65 10.48 -5.99
C LEU A 217 -8.04 9.85 -7.25
N ILE A 218 -6.76 9.48 -7.22
CA ILE A 218 -6.12 8.76 -8.34
C ILE A 218 -6.87 7.47 -8.63
N LEU A 219 -7.19 6.65 -7.63
CA LEU A 219 -7.92 5.40 -7.84
C LEU A 219 -9.27 5.62 -8.53
N VAL A 220 -10.05 6.58 -8.04
CA VAL A 220 -11.39 6.86 -8.58
C VAL A 220 -11.29 7.44 -9.99
N LEU A 221 -10.46 8.45 -10.23
CA LEU A 221 -10.31 9.06 -11.54
C LEU A 221 -9.73 8.10 -12.57
N MET A 222 -8.70 7.33 -12.20
CA MET A 222 -8.07 6.37 -13.12
C MET A 222 -8.99 5.19 -13.41
N SER A 223 -9.73 4.68 -12.41
CA SER A 223 -10.72 3.62 -12.66
C SER A 223 -11.87 4.09 -13.55
N LEU A 224 -12.35 5.32 -13.37
CA LEU A 224 -13.35 5.94 -14.25
C LEU A 224 -12.80 6.11 -15.67
N ALA A 225 -11.56 6.59 -15.81
CA ALA A 225 -10.90 6.74 -17.11
C ALA A 225 -10.73 5.39 -17.83
N ILE A 226 -10.41 4.30 -17.10
CA ILE A 226 -10.38 2.94 -17.68
C ILE A 226 -11.76 2.51 -18.15
N TYR A 227 -12.80 2.80 -17.38
CA TYR A 227 -14.17 2.43 -17.72
C TYR A 227 -14.69 3.19 -18.95
N VAL A 228 -14.45 4.50 -19.03
CA VAL A 228 -14.93 5.38 -20.11
C VAL A 228 -14.04 5.28 -21.36
N GLY A 229 -12.71 5.31 -21.18
CA GLY A 229 -11.75 5.47 -22.28
C GLY A 229 -11.39 4.18 -23.02
N ARG A 230 -11.79 3.01 -22.51
CA ARG A 230 -11.56 1.71 -23.17
C ARG A 230 -12.86 0.98 -23.50
N GLY A 231 -13.89 1.77 -23.83
CA GLY A 231 -15.11 1.30 -24.46
C GLY A 231 -14.87 0.95 -25.93
N GLU A 232 -14.01 -0.03 -26.18
CA GLU A 232 -13.92 -0.93 -27.36
C GLU A 232 -12.93 -2.05 -27.03
#